data_AF-A0A377NBV8-F1
#
_entry.id   AF-A0A377NBV8-F1
#
_cell.length_a   1.000
_cell.length_b   1.000
_cell.length_c   1.000
_cell.angle_alpha   90.00
_cell.angle_beta   90.00
_cell.angle_gamma   90.00
#
_symmetry.space_group_name_H-M   'P 1'
#
loop_
_entity.id
_entity.type
_entity.pdbx_description
1 polymer ?
#
loop_
_entity_poly.entity_id
_entity_poly.type
_entity_poly.pdbx_seq_one_letter_code
_entity_poly.pdbx_strand_id
1 'polypeptide(L)'
;MRRLLTTLVILLVVIIAGMTSLVFLINPNDFRQYMVDRVEQKSGYQLAIRGDLRWHVWPQLSIIAGQTSLTAPGAQKPVVTAENMRLDVKLWPLLSHQLAVREVMLKNAVVRLTPDSEADVPDAPVAPTSTVQPPSELEAGWKFDIDKISIVDSLLIWQRGENDQINVRDINMQLDQNAHRQAHLELSSRINRNQRDLAFTLSADLDMQKYPQEFSANVNKFSYQLTGADIPAKGLQGAGSMQANYHRDTQRLELNQLALTANDNQLSGTAAATLTDTGDYQVNLDAAKLDLDALSGWQPKTPDQTSQAARTVTSAPVIARDVNDQPNNFSVLNSFNANVALNVADLTYRGLKVQDFKLLADNQQGKVNIQTLSGKMASGDFSLPAPWMSLASWRKSAFSPF
;
A
#
# COMPACT_ATOMS: atom_id res chain seq x y z
N MET A 1 -42.54 -10.51 -38.39
CA MET A 1 -42.54 -9.89 -37.05
C MET A 1 -43.16 -10.79 -35.97
N ARG A 2 -44.41 -11.28 -36.10
CA ARG A 2 -45.05 -12.14 -35.06
C ARG A 2 -44.25 -13.40 -34.68
N ARG A 3 -43.72 -14.15 -35.66
CA ARG A 3 -42.93 -15.37 -35.38
C ARG A 3 -41.62 -15.10 -34.63
N LEU A 4 -40.93 -14.01 -34.95
CA LEU A 4 -39.72 -13.58 -34.23
C LEU A 4 -40.03 -13.21 -32.78
N LEU A 5 -41.14 -12.49 -32.55
CA LEU A 5 -41.59 -12.14 -31.20
C LEU A 5 -41.91 -13.39 -30.38
N THR A 6 -42.64 -14.36 -30.96
CA THR A 6 -42.98 -15.61 -30.27
C THR A 6 -41.75 -16.42 -29.93
N THR A 7 -40.77 -16.53 -30.84
CA THR A 7 -39.50 -17.22 -30.55
C THR A 7 -38.72 -16.53 -29.43
N LEU A 8 -38.71 -15.19 -29.41
CA LEU A 8 -38.06 -14.40 -28.35
C LEU A 8 -38.73 -14.63 -26.98
N VAL A 9 -40.06 -14.66 -26.95
CA VAL A 9 -40.82 -14.91 -25.71
C VAL A 9 -40.60 -16.34 -25.22
N ILE A 10 -40.60 -17.34 -26.11
CA ILE A 10 -40.32 -18.73 -25.74
C ILE A 10 -38.89 -18.85 -25.18
N LEU A 11 -37.91 -18.23 -25.84
CA LEU A 11 -36.52 -18.22 -25.37
C LEU A 11 -36.42 -17.59 -23.98
N LEU A 12 -37.08 -16.44 -23.76
CA LEU A 12 -37.11 -15.77 -22.47
C LEU A 12 -37.72 -16.66 -21.38
N VAL A 13 -38.86 -17.32 -21.67
CA VAL A 13 -39.51 -18.24 -20.72
C VAL A 13 -38.62 -19.43 -20.41
N VAL A 14 -37.94 -20.00 -21.40
CA VAL A 14 -36.99 -21.12 -21.20
C VAL A 14 -35.82 -20.69 -20.31
N ILE A 15 -35.28 -19.49 -20.51
CA ILE A 15 -34.21 -18.94 -19.67
C ILE A 15 -34.71 -18.75 -18.23
N ILE A 16 -35.88 -18.13 -18.05
CA ILE A 16 -36.47 -17.91 -16.72
C ILE A 16 -36.74 -19.24 -16.02
N ALA A 17 -37.32 -20.22 -16.72
CA ALA A 17 -37.59 -21.55 -16.18
C ALA A 17 -36.30 -22.29 -15.81
N GLY A 18 -35.27 -22.23 -16.66
CA GLY A 18 -33.95 -22.81 -16.38
C GLY A 18 -33.27 -22.19 -15.17
N MET A 19 -33.29 -20.85 -15.06
CA MET A 19 -32.75 -20.13 -13.90
C MET A 19 -33.53 -20.43 -12.62
N THR A 20 -34.85 -20.53 -12.70
CA THR A 20 -35.71 -20.89 -11.56
C THR A 20 -35.37 -22.30 -11.10
N SER A 21 -35.30 -23.26 -12.03
CA SER A 21 -34.91 -24.64 -11.74
C SER A 21 -33.55 -24.72 -11.03
N LEU A 22 -32.54 -23.99 -11.51
CA LEU A 22 -31.22 -23.94 -10.89
C LEU A 22 -31.26 -23.53 -9.40
N VAL A 23 -32.02 -22.47 -9.08
CA VAL A 23 -32.13 -21.96 -7.69
C VAL A 23 -32.87 -22.95 -6.78
N PHE A 24 -33.81 -23.73 -7.33
CA PHE A 24 -34.54 -24.76 -6.57
C PHE A 24 -33.75 -26.06 -6.38
N LEU A 25 -32.93 -26.45 -7.35
CA LEU A 25 -32.16 -27.71 -7.28
C LEU A 25 -30.88 -27.59 -6.44
N ILE A 26 -30.26 -26.40 -6.39
CA ILE A 26 -28.96 -26.20 -5.73
C ILE A 26 -29.13 -25.25 -4.55
N ASN A 27 -29.00 -25.75 -3.32
CA ASN A 27 -29.07 -24.92 -2.12
C ASN A 27 -27.71 -24.21 -1.90
N PRO A 28 -27.66 -22.88 -1.85
CA PRO A 28 -26.39 -22.16 -1.67
C PRO A 28 -25.76 -22.46 -0.29
N ASN A 29 -26.55 -22.88 0.69
CA ASN A 29 -26.08 -23.19 2.04
C ASN A 29 -25.23 -24.47 2.11
N ASP A 30 -25.34 -25.36 1.12
CA ASP A 30 -24.53 -26.58 1.04
C ASP A 30 -23.04 -26.24 0.82
N PHE A 31 -22.75 -25.09 0.21
CA PHE A 31 -21.38 -24.60 0.01
C PHE A 31 -20.79 -23.93 1.26
N ARG A 32 -21.57 -23.66 2.31
CA ARG A 32 -21.07 -22.97 3.52
C ARG A 32 -19.97 -23.79 4.17
N GLN A 33 -20.27 -25.04 4.54
CA GLN A 33 -19.31 -25.90 5.22
C GLN A 33 -18.07 -26.14 4.36
N TYR A 34 -18.30 -26.36 3.06
CA TYR A 34 -17.23 -26.49 2.08
C TYR A 34 -16.25 -25.31 2.12
N MET A 35 -16.75 -24.06 2.13
CA MET A 35 -15.89 -22.87 2.18
C MET A 35 -15.13 -22.77 3.51
N VAL A 36 -15.80 -23.06 4.63
CA VAL A 36 -15.21 -23.02 5.97
C VAL A 36 -14.05 -24.00 6.08
N ASP A 37 -14.31 -25.27 5.76
CA ASP A 37 -13.30 -26.34 5.81
C ASP A 37 -12.12 -26.01 4.90
N ARG A 38 -12.40 -25.44 3.71
CA ARG A 38 -11.36 -25.17 2.73
C ARG A 38 -10.45 -24.01 3.13
N VAL A 39 -11.00 -22.95 3.71
CA VAL A 39 -10.23 -21.82 4.23
C VAL A 39 -9.36 -22.29 5.40
N GLU A 40 -9.91 -23.07 6.31
CA GLU A 40 -9.17 -23.64 7.44
C GLU A 40 -8.03 -24.54 6.97
N GLN A 41 -8.29 -25.49 6.06
CA GLN A 41 -7.26 -26.39 5.52
C GLN A 41 -6.12 -25.68 4.79
N LYS A 42 -6.41 -24.57 4.11
CA LYS A 42 -5.42 -23.87 3.27
C LYS A 42 -4.65 -22.78 3.99
N SER A 43 -5.27 -22.12 4.96
CA SER A 43 -4.69 -20.96 5.63
C SER A 43 -4.51 -21.14 7.14
N GLY A 44 -5.21 -22.11 7.74
CA GLY A 44 -5.36 -22.24 9.19
C GLY A 44 -6.40 -21.30 9.79
N TYR A 45 -6.92 -20.32 9.04
CA TYR A 45 -7.89 -19.37 9.55
C TYR A 45 -9.28 -19.98 9.63
N GLN A 46 -10.01 -19.60 10.68
CA GLN A 46 -11.39 -20.00 10.88
C GLN A 46 -12.32 -18.99 10.20
N LEU A 47 -12.98 -19.43 9.13
CA LEU A 47 -14.04 -18.66 8.48
C LEU A 47 -15.37 -18.94 9.17
N ALA A 48 -16.08 -17.89 9.58
CA ALA A 48 -17.46 -17.99 10.02
C ALA A 48 -18.36 -17.10 9.17
N ILE A 49 -19.46 -17.66 8.69
CA ILE A 49 -20.47 -16.96 7.89
C ILE A 49 -21.79 -17.02 8.66
N ARG A 50 -22.27 -15.86 9.12
CA ARG A 50 -23.52 -15.75 9.87
C ARG A 50 -24.70 -15.54 8.94
N GLY A 51 -25.79 -16.24 9.24
CA GLY A 51 -27.02 -16.22 8.44
C GLY A 51 -26.93 -17.08 7.18
N ASP A 52 -28.00 -17.06 6.40
CA ASP A 52 -28.14 -17.90 5.21
C ASP A 52 -27.45 -17.31 3.99
N LEU A 53 -26.81 -18.20 3.23
CA LEU A 53 -26.30 -17.88 1.91
C LEU A 53 -27.49 -17.73 0.96
N ARG A 54 -27.46 -16.70 0.11
CA ARG A 54 -28.53 -16.42 -0.85
C ARG A 54 -27.98 -16.40 -2.27
N TRP A 55 -28.72 -17.00 -3.19
CA TRP A 55 -28.47 -16.83 -4.60
C TRP A 55 -28.88 -15.44 -5.06
N HIS A 56 -28.04 -14.87 -5.92
CA HIS A 56 -28.36 -13.71 -6.74
C HIS A 56 -28.03 -14.09 -8.18
N VAL A 57 -29.01 -14.01 -9.08
CA VAL A 57 -28.90 -14.64 -10.41
C VAL A 57 -28.83 -13.65 -11.56
N TRP A 58 -28.86 -12.33 -11.27
CA TRP A 58 -28.83 -11.28 -12.28
C TRP A 58 -28.09 -10.04 -11.75
N PRO A 59 -27.17 -9.41 -12.50
CA PRO A 59 -26.80 -9.68 -13.90
C PRO A 59 -25.86 -10.88 -14.09
N GLN A 60 -25.34 -11.44 -13.01
CA GLN A 60 -24.50 -12.65 -12.99
C GLN A 60 -24.88 -13.54 -11.81
N LEU A 61 -24.48 -14.81 -11.85
CA LEU A 61 -24.73 -15.76 -10.78
C LEU A 61 -23.74 -15.55 -9.63
N SER A 62 -24.27 -15.22 -8.46
CA SER A 62 -23.49 -14.88 -7.27
C SER A 62 -24.09 -15.51 -6.01
N ILE A 63 -23.22 -15.84 -5.06
CA ILE A 63 -23.59 -16.18 -3.70
C ILE A 63 -23.37 -14.94 -2.84
N ILE A 64 -24.42 -14.50 -2.16
CA ILE A 64 -24.35 -13.41 -1.19
C ILE A 64 -24.35 -14.02 0.21
N ALA A 65 -23.33 -13.66 0.99
CA ALA A 65 -23.23 -13.92 2.41
C ALA A 65 -23.40 -12.60 3.17
N GLY A 66 -24.07 -12.68 4.33
CA GLY A 66 -24.15 -11.57 5.27
C GLY A 66 -22.84 -11.40 6.04
N GLN A 67 -22.96 -11.23 7.36
CA GLN A 67 -21.80 -11.00 8.21
C GLN A 67 -20.83 -12.18 8.16
N THR A 68 -19.62 -11.93 7.68
CA THR A 68 -18.53 -12.90 7.65
C THR A 68 -17.40 -12.46 8.56
N SER A 69 -16.71 -13.42 9.16
CA SER A 69 -15.52 -13.18 9.95
C SER A 69 -14.45 -14.21 9.66
N LEU A 70 -13.21 -13.76 9.60
CA LEU A 70 -12.02 -14.58 9.46
C LEU A 70 -11.16 -14.38 10.71
N THR A 71 -10.96 -15.45 11.47
CA THR A 71 -10.20 -15.44 12.73
C THR A 71 -8.92 -16.21 12.55
N ALA A 72 -7.79 -15.61 12.95
CA ALA A 72 -6.51 -16.31 12.94
C ALA A 72 -6.49 -17.41 14.03
N PRO A 73 -5.69 -18.47 13.86
CA PRO A 73 -5.56 -19.52 14.88
C PRO A 73 -5.26 -18.95 16.27
N GLY A 74 -6.10 -19.28 17.26
CA GLY A 74 -5.91 -18.84 18.65
C GLY A 74 -6.20 -17.36 18.95
N ALA A 75 -6.49 -16.55 17.94
CA ALA A 75 -6.77 -15.12 18.14
C ALA A 75 -8.06 -14.88 18.94
N GLN A 76 -8.06 -13.83 19.76
CA GLN A 76 -9.23 -13.45 20.57
C GLN A 76 -10.29 -12.70 19.73
N LYS A 77 -9.86 -11.95 18.71
CA LYS A 77 -10.72 -11.21 17.80
C LYS A 77 -10.47 -11.59 16.34
N PRO A 78 -11.49 -11.48 15.47
CA PRO A 78 -11.33 -11.72 14.05
C PRO A 78 -10.44 -10.67 13.39
N VAL A 79 -9.49 -11.12 12.55
CA VAL A 79 -8.63 -10.28 11.71
C VAL A 79 -9.45 -9.57 10.65
N VAL A 80 -10.40 -10.25 10.02
CA VAL A 80 -11.29 -9.64 9.02
C VAL A 80 -12.73 -9.86 9.44
N THR A 81 -13.52 -8.80 9.40
CA THR A 81 -14.99 -8.90 9.50
C THR A 81 -15.59 -8.14 8.34
N ALA A 82 -16.53 -8.71 7.58
CA ALA A 82 -17.25 -7.98 6.54
C ALA A 82 -18.75 -8.07 6.80
N GLU A 83 -19.48 -7.00 6.51
CA GLU A 83 -20.95 -7.01 6.64
C GLU A 83 -21.60 -7.80 5.51
N ASN A 84 -21.04 -7.69 4.30
CA ASN A 84 -21.53 -8.38 3.13
C ASN A 84 -20.35 -8.88 2.31
N MET A 85 -20.47 -10.13 1.87
CA MET A 85 -19.55 -10.74 0.92
C MET A 85 -20.37 -11.26 -0.26
N ARG A 86 -19.92 -10.96 -1.48
CA ARG A 86 -20.50 -11.49 -2.71
C ARG A 86 -19.42 -12.26 -3.45
N LEU A 87 -19.73 -13.50 -3.79
CA LEU A 87 -18.88 -14.38 -4.59
C LEU A 87 -19.57 -14.59 -5.92
N ASP A 88 -19.00 -14.09 -7.01
CA ASP A 88 -19.51 -14.40 -8.34
C ASP A 88 -18.94 -15.74 -8.78
N VAL A 89 -19.80 -16.62 -9.27
CA VAL A 89 -19.46 -18.02 -9.49
C VAL A 89 -19.78 -18.45 -10.91
N LYS A 90 -18.95 -19.33 -11.48
CA LYS A 90 -19.19 -19.92 -12.80
C LYS A 90 -20.35 -20.92 -12.70
N LEU A 91 -21.27 -20.90 -13.67
CA LEU A 91 -22.46 -21.78 -13.67
C LEU A 91 -22.11 -23.26 -13.86
N TRP A 92 -21.27 -23.59 -14.85
CA TRP A 92 -21.00 -24.98 -15.23
C TRP A 92 -20.42 -25.84 -14.10
N PRO A 93 -19.44 -25.39 -13.30
CA PRO A 93 -18.88 -26.17 -12.19
C PRO A 93 -19.90 -26.47 -11.08
N LEU A 94 -20.92 -25.63 -10.90
CA LEU A 94 -21.94 -25.82 -9.85
C LEU A 94 -22.79 -27.06 -10.08
N LEU A 95 -23.03 -27.46 -11.33
CA LEU A 95 -23.74 -28.71 -11.65
C LEU A 95 -22.99 -29.95 -11.15
N SER A 96 -21.66 -29.84 -11.03
CA SER A 96 -20.78 -30.86 -10.46
C SER A 96 -20.48 -30.62 -8.98
N HIS A 97 -21.23 -29.75 -8.30
CA HIS A 97 -21.03 -29.35 -6.90
C HIS A 97 -19.64 -28.73 -6.62
N GLN A 98 -19.02 -28.10 -7.62
CA GLN A 98 -17.74 -27.40 -7.49
C GLN A 98 -17.96 -25.89 -7.48
N LEU A 99 -17.38 -25.20 -6.50
CA LEU A 99 -17.41 -23.74 -6.44
C LEU A 99 -16.22 -23.16 -7.21
N ALA A 100 -16.49 -22.45 -8.30
CA ALA A 100 -15.47 -21.74 -9.06
C ALA A 100 -15.75 -20.24 -8.99
N VAL A 101 -15.03 -19.55 -8.11
CA VAL A 101 -15.20 -18.11 -7.84
C VAL A 101 -14.43 -17.29 -8.87
N ARG A 102 -15.13 -16.36 -9.52
CA ARG A 102 -14.57 -15.43 -10.51
C ARG A 102 -14.28 -14.07 -9.89
N GLU A 103 -15.23 -13.52 -9.13
CA GLU A 103 -15.08 -12.26 -8.42
C GLU A 103 -15.35 -12.45 -6.94
N VAL A 104 -14.51 -11.84 -6.11
CA VAL A 104 -14.76 -11.68 -4.67
C VAL A 104 -15.02 -10.22 -4.39
N MET A 105 -16.19 -9.91 -3.85
CA MET A 105 -16.52 -8.56 -3.38
C MET A 105 -16.74 -8.58 -1.87
N LEU A 106 -16.02 -7.71 -1.16
CA LEU A 106 -16.21 -7.43 0.25
C LEU A 106 -16.69 -5.99 0.41
N LYS A 107 -17.80 -5.81 1.13
CA LYS A 107 -18.34 -4.48 1.46
C LYS A 107 -18.33 -4.27 2.96
N ASN A 108 -17.93 -3.06 3.38
CA ASN A 108 -17.80 -2.67 4.78
C ASN A 108 -16.94 -3.67 5.55
N ALA A 109 -15.81 -4.07 4.96
CA ALA A 109 -14.86 -4.92 5.63
C ALA A 109 -14.05 -4.12 6.65
N VAL A 110 -13.84 -4.68 7.83
CA VAL A 110 -12.94 -4.17 8.86
C VAL A 110 -11.81 -5.17 9.00
N VAL A 111 -10.62 -4.76 8.55
CA VAL A 111 -9.37 -5.49 8.76
C VAL A 111 -8.71 -4.95 10.02
N ARG A 112 -8.40 -5.83 10.97
CA ARG A 112 -7.72 -5.52 12.21
C ARG A 112 -6.35 -6.17 12.17
N LEU A 113 -5.33 -5.33 12.29
CA LEU A 113 -3.94 -5.71 12.49
C LEU A 113 -3.55 -5.18 13.87
N THR A 114 -4.10 -5.82 14.88
CA THR A 114 -3.97 -5.49 16.31
C THR A 114 -3.51 -6.74 17.07
N PRO A 115 -2.80 -6.63 18.21
CA PRO A 115 -2.25 -7.79 18.92
C PRO A 115 -3.27 -8.87 19.30
N ASP A 116 -4.52 -8.48 19.57
CA ASP A 116 -5.64 -9.37 19.88
C ASP A 116 -6.25 -10.10 18.66
N SER A 117 -5.88 -9.69 17.45
CA SER A 117 -6.27 -10.32 16.19
C SER A 117 -5.16 -11.19 15.59
N GLU A 118 -3.92 -11.07 16.07
CA GLU A 118 -2.80 -11.88 15.60
C GLU A 118 -2.98 -13.35 16.01
N ALA A 119 -2.36 -14.26 15.24
CA ALA A 119 -2.39 -15.68 15.57
C ALA A 119 -1.67 -15.92 16.90
N ASP A 120 -2.37 -16.54 17.85
CA ASP A 120 -1.84 -16.90 19.16
C ASP A 120 -1.76 -18.42 19.25
N VAL A 121 -0.67 -18.96 18.70
CA VAL A 121 -0.39 -20.41 18.76
C VAL A 121 0.71 -20.62 19.79
N PRO A 122 0.40 -21.18 20.98
CA PRO A 122 1.42 -21.46 21.99
C PRO A 122 2.45 -22.45 21.45
N ASP A 123 3.71 -22.00 21.40
CA ASP A 123 4.97 -22.74 21.19
C ASP A 123 4.83 -24.15 20.58
N ALA A 124 4.25 -24.23 19.38
CA ALA A 124 4.36 -25.43 18.56
C ALA A 124 5.75 -25.43 17.91
N PRO A 125 6.48 -26.56 17.91
CA PRO A 125 7.74 -26.65 17.17
C PRO A 125 7.51 -26.16 15.75
N VAL A 126 8.23 -25.10 15.35
CA VAL A 126 8.26 -24.66 13.96
C VAL A 126 8.80 -25.83 13.17
N ALA A 127 7.92 -26.61 12.54
CA ALA A 127 8.35 -27.62 11.61
C ALA A 127 9.23 -26.90 10.57
N PRO A 128 10.45 -27.38 10.27
CA PRO A 128 11.22 -26.82 9.17
C PRO A 128 10.30 -26.81 7.96
N THR A 129 10.25 -25.69 7.23
CA THR A 129 9.50 -25.48 6.00
C THR A 129 9.79 -26.60 5.02
N SER A 130 9.13 -27.74 5.22
CA SER A 130 8.94 -28.75 4.24
C SER A 130 8.03 -28.07 3.24
N THR A 131 8.57 -27.84 2.06
CA THR A 131 7.82 -27.58 0.86
C THR A 131 6.65 -28.55 0.82
N VAL A 132 5.50 -28.13 1.36
CA VAL A 132 4.23 -28.77 1.11
C VAL A 132 4.01 -28.50 -0.36
N GLN A 133 4.40 -29.51 -1.15
CA GLN A 133 4.07 -29.58 -2.56
C GLN A 133 2.57 -29.30 -2.64
N PRO A 134 2.12 -28.24 -3.32
CA PRO A 134 0.70 -27.97 -3.43
C PRO A 134 0.04 -29.25 -3.97
N PRO A 135 -1.08 -29.69 -3.40
CA PRO A 135 -1.81 -30.83 -3.95
C PRO A 135 -1.98 -30.61 -5.44
N SER A 136 -1.62 -31.63 -6.23
CA SER A 136 -1.77 -31.64 -7.68
C SER A 136 -3.12 -31.01 -8.05
N GLU A 137 -3.11 -30.01 -8.94
CA GLU A 137 -4.29 -29.22 -9.34
C GLU A 137 -5.46 -30.06 -9.87
N LEU A 138 -5.26 -31.36 -10.10
CA LEU A 138 -6.27 -32.32 -10.55
C LEU A 138 -7.10 -32.97 -9.42
N GLU A 139 -6.67 -32.96 -8.15
CA GLU A 139 -7.45 -33.59 -7.06
C GLU A 139 -8.28 -32.60 -6.24
N ALA A 140 -8.04 -31.30 -6.38
CA ALA A 140 -8.81 -30.26 -5.70
C ALA A 140 -9.87 -29.70 -6.66
N GLY A 141 -11.16 -29.98 -6.42
CA GLY A 141 -12.30 -29.40 -7.15
C GLY A 141 -12.45 -27.87 -7.07
N TRP A 142 -11.37 -27.14 -6.75
CA TRP A 142 -11.22 -25.68 -6.79
C TRP A 142 -10.02 -25.32 -7.66
N LYS A 143 -10.28 -24.60 -8.76
CA LYS A 143 -9.26 -23.79 -9.44
C LYS A 143 -9.37 -22.38 -8.88
N PHE A 144 -8.33 -21.93 -8.17
CA PHE A 144 -8.24 -20.56 -7.66
C PHE A 144 -7.88 -19.64 -8.84
N ASP A 145 -8.90 -19.29 -9.60
CA ASP A 145 -8.85 -18.45 -10.80
C ASP A 145 -9.69 -17.20 -10.51
N ILE A 146 -9.25 -16.44 -9.48
CA ILE A 146 -9.92 -15.19 -9.12
C ILE A 146 -9.47 -14.13 -10.11
N ASP A 147 -10.36 -13.84 -11.05
CA ASP A 147 -10.15 -12.80 -12.05
C ASP A 147 -10.35 -11.41 -11.44
N LYS A 148 -11.21 -11.27 -10.42
CA LYS A 148 -11.55 -9.97 -9.87
C LYS A 148 -11.65 -9.92 -8.35
N ILE A 149 -11.10 -8.88 -7.75
CA ILE A 149 -11.24 -8.59 -6.32
C ILE A 149 -11.76 -7.16 -6.17
N SER A 150 -12.83 -7.00 -5.41
CA SER A 150 -13.47 -5.72 -5.15
C SER A 150 -13.62 -5.51 -3.63
N ILE A 151 -13.01 -4.47 -3.10
CA ILE A 151 -13.18 -4.03 -1.70
C ILE A 151 -13.84 -2.67 -1.72
N VAL A 152 -14.93 -2.51 -0.97
CA VAL A 152 -15.75 -1.30 -0.98
C VAL A 152 -15.99 -0.80 0.43
N ASP A 153 -15.82 0.51 0.63
CA ASP A 153 -16.10 1.23 1.88
C ASP A 153 -15.52 0.56 3.13
N SER A 154 -14.27 0.10 3.02
CA SER A 154 -13.65 -0.73 4.06
C SER A 154 -12.70 0.07 4.96
N LEU A 155 -12.38 -0.51 6.12
CA LEU A 155 -11.57 0.07 7.18
C LEU A 155 -10.42 -0.88 7.52
N LEU A 156 -9.21 -0.35 7.59
CA LEU A 156 -8.09 -1.01 8.23
C LEU A 156 -7.77 -0.28 9.54
N ILE A 157 -7.71 -1.06 10.62
CA ILE A 157 -7.25 -0.65 11.94
C ILE A 157 -5.90 -1.33 12.16
N TRP A 158 -4.84 -0.55 12.14
CA TRP A 158 -3.50 -1.04 12.40
C TRP A 158 -2.98 -0.47 13.72
N GLN A 159 -2.49 -1.34 14.61
CA GLN A 159 -1.95 -0.93 15.91
C GLN A 159 -0.68 -1.71 16.22
N ARG A 160 0.45 -1.00 16.34
CA ARG A 160 1.76 -1.62 16.69
C ARG A 160 2.11 -1.50 18.19
N GLY A 161 1.43 -0.64 18.93
CA GLY A 161 1.61 -0.46 20.39
C GLY A 161 0.39 0.20 21.03
N GLU A 162 0.36 0.31 22.37
CA GLU A 162 -0.84 0.74 23.12
C GLU A 162 -1.44 2.07 22.64
N ASN A 163 -0.63 3.00 22.13
CA ASN A 163 -1.07 4.33 21.70
C ASN A 163 -0.67 4.70 20.26
N ASP A 164 -0.36 3.71 19.41
CA ASP A 164 0.01 3.95 18.00
C ASP A 164 -0.95 3.22 17.06
N GLN A 165 -2.19 3.71 17.03
CA GLN A 165 -3.22 3.25 16.12
C GLN A 165 -3.28 4.13 14.88
N ILE A 166 -3.33 3.50 13.71
CA ILE A 166 -3.50 4.11 12.41
C ILE A 166 -4.79 3.56 11.80
N ASN A 167 -5.71 4.47 11.48
CA ASN A 167 -6.96 4.13 10.81
C ASN A 167 -6.88 4.52 9.34
N VAL A 168 -7.13 3.55 8.49
CA VAL A 168 -7.17 3.71 7.03
C VAL A 168 -8.61 3.44 6.61
N ARG A 169 -9.33 4.51 6.27
CA ARG A 169 -10.78 4.50 6.04
C ARG A 169 -11.08 4.59 4.55
N ASP A 170 -12.34 4.35 4.21
CA ASP A 170 -12.87 4.53 2.85
C ASP A 170 -12.05 3.77 1.81
N ILE A 171 -11.56 2.58 2.19
CA ILE A 171 -10.76 1.72 1.33
C ILE A 171 -11.67 1.20 0.23
N ASN A 172 -11.41 1.68 -0.98
CA ASN A 172 -12.02 1.22 -2.21
C ASN A 172 -10.91 0.68 -3.10
N MET A 173 -10.92 -0.62 -3.35
CA MET A 173 -9.93 -1.32 -4.16
C MET A 173 -10.63 -2.17 -5.20
N GLN A 174 -10.14 -2.13 -6.44
CA GLN A 174 -10.55 -3.03 -7.50
C GLN A 174 -9.29 -3.59 -8.17
N LEU A 175 -9.21 -4.91 -8.27
CA LEU A 175 -8.17 -5.63 -8.99
C LEU A 175 -8.84 -6.47 -10.06
N ASP A 176 -8.53 -6.22 -11.33
CA ASP A 176 -9.03 -6.98 -12.48
C ASP A 176 -7.86 -7.68 -13.18
N GLN A 177 -7.77 -9.00 -13.05
CA GLN A 177 -6.75 -9.87 -13.62
C GLN A 177 -7.27 -10.58 -14.89
N ASN A 178 -6.39 -10.71 -15.89
CA ASN A 178 -6.66 -11.45 -17.12
C ASN A 178 -6.08 -12.89 -17.08
N ALA A 179 -6.40 -13.67 -18.11
CA ALA A 179 -5.92 -15.06 -18.24
C ALA A 179 -4.39 -15.20 -18.34
N HIS A 180 -3.67 -14.12 -18.64
CA HIS A 180 -2.20 -14.07 -18.71
C HIS A 180 -1.58 -13.55 -17.40
N ARG A 181 -2.32 -13.53 -16.28
CA ARG A 181 -1.83 -13.02 -14.98
C ARG A 181 -1.31 -11.58 -15.03
N GLN A 182 -1.87 -10.77 -15.92
CA GLN A 182 -1.70 -9.32 -15.86
C GLN A 182 -2.93 -8.74 -15.18
N ALA A 183 -2.76 -7.76 -14.32
CA ALA A 183 -3.86 -7.19 -13.56
C ALA A 183 -3.84 -5.67 -13.56
N HIS A 184 -5.02 -5.07 -13.51
CA HIS A 184 -5.19 -3.64 -13.31
C HIS A 184 -5.70 -3.39 -11.89
N LEU A 185 -5.00 -2.53 -11.14
CA LEU A 185 -5.30 -2.18 -9.76
C LEU A 185 -5.73 -0.71 -9.69
N GLU A 186 -6.93 -0.49 -9.17
CA GLU A 186 -7.41 0.81 -8.72
C GLU A 186 -7.56 0.77 -7.20
N LEU A 187 -7.00 1.76 -6.50
CA LEU A 187 -7.07 1.88 -5.05
C LEU A 187 -7.28 3.33 -4.65
N SER A 188 -8.20 3.59 -3.73
CA SER A 188 -8.34 4.88 -3.06
C SER A 188 -8.63 4.68 -1.58
N SER A 189 -8.12 5.59 -0.76
CA SER A 189 -8.33 5.55 0.68
C SER A 189 -7.96 6.88 1.35
N ARG A 190 -8.32 7.00 2.62
CA ARG A 190 -7.99 8.11 3.50
C ARG A 190 -7.34 7.60 4.79
N ILE A 191 -6.18 8.12 5.11
CA ILE A 191 -5.44 7.81 6.34
C ILE A 191 -5.57 9.01 7.28
N ASN A 192 -6.00 8.76 8.52
CA ASN A 192 -6.09 9.80 9.53
C ASN A 192 -5.16 9.48 10.70
N ARG A 193 -4.23 10.40 11.02
CA ARG A 193 -3.30 10.24 12.15
C ARG A 193 -2.86 11.59 12.73
N ASN A 194 -2.99 11.77 14.04
CA ASN A 194 -2.56 12.98 14.76
C ASN A 194 -3.12 14.28 14.14
N GLN A 195 -4.44 14.33 13.88
CA GLN A 195 -5.10 15.47 13.22
C GLN A 195 -4.60 15.80 11.82
N ARG A 196 -3.96 14.83 11.14
CA ARG A 196 -3.58 14.92 9.73
C ARG A 196 -4.41 13.95 8.94
N ASP A 197 -4.86 14.41 7.79
CA ASP A 197 -5.66 13.66 6.84
C ASP A 197 -4.89 13.53 5.53
N LEU A 198 -4.61 12.29 5.13
CA LEU A 198 -3.98 11.93 3.87
C LEU A 198 -5.00 11.17 3.02
N ALA A 199 -5.52 11.82 1.99
CA ALA A 199 -6.30 11.16 0.95
C ALA A 199 -5.37 10.77 -0.20
N PHE A 200 -5.52 9.57 -0.76
CA PHE A 200 -4.76 9.15 -1.92
C PHE A 200 -5.56 8.28 -2.89
N THR A 201 -5.12 8.26 -4.15
CA THR A 201 -5.59 7.37 -5.20
C THR A 201 -4.39 6.75 -5.93
N LEU A 202 -4.53 5.51 -6.37
CA LEU A 202 -3.51 4.74 -7.07
C LEU A 202 -4.16 3.96 -8.22
N SER A 203 -3.58 4.06 -9.41
CA SER A 203 -3.89 3.26 -10.59
C SER A 203 -2.59 2.62 -11.08
N ALA A 204 -2.57 1.29 -11.17
CA ALA A 204 -1.38 0.54 -11.55
C ALA A 204 -1.69 -0.71 -12.38
N ASP A 205 -0.85 -0.97 -13.37
CA ASP A 205 -0.86 -2.24 -14.11
C ASP A 205 0.22 -3.17 -13.54
N LEU A 206 -0.16 -4.40 -13.22
CA LEU A 206 0.68 -5.41 -12.62
C LEU A 206 0.96 -6.52 -13.64
N ASP A 207 2.21 -6.96 -13.74
CA ASP A 207 2.60 -8.16 -14.47
C ASP A 207 3.04 -9.24 -13.48
N MET A 208 2.25 -10.31 -13.42
CA MET A 208 2.44 -11.45 -12.52
C MET A 208 2.64 -12.76 -13.30
N GLN A 209 3.01 -12.71 -14.58
CA GLN A 209 3.25 -13.91 -15.42
C GLN A 209 4.29 -14.85 -14.82
N LYS A 210 5.33 -14.27 -14.24
CA LYS A 210 6.47 -14.99 -13.65
C LYS A 210 6.40 -15.07 -12.12
N TYR A 211 5.26 -14.76 -11.52
CA TYR A 211 5.09 -14.89 -10.08
C TYR A 211 5.30 -16.35 -9.64
N PRO A 212 6.04 -16.64 -8.55
CA PRO A 212 6.54 -15.70 -7.54
C PRO A 212 7.98 -15.19 -7.75
N GLN A 213 8.63 -15.50 -8.88
CA GLN A 213 10.04 -15.16 -9.09
C GLN A 213 10.27 -13.71 -9.50
N GLU A 214 9.39 -13.20 -10.35
CA GLU A 214 9.40 -11.80 -10.76
C GLU A 214 8.00 -11.20 -10.60
N PHE A 215 7.97 -9.93 -10.22
CA PHE A 215 6.76 -9.12 -10.15
C PHE A 215 7.08 -7.72 -10.68
N SER A 216 6.29 -7.23 -11.61
CA SER A 216 6.45 -5.87 -12.14
C SER A 216 5.16 -5.06 -11.97
N ALA A 217 5.28 -3.77 -11.71
CA ALA A 217 4.17 -2.86 -11.52
C ALA A 217 4.44 -1.51 -12.19
N ASN A 218 3.57 -1.10 -13.10
CA ASN A 218 3.56 0.23 -13.70
C ASN A 218 2.51 1.07 -12.99
N VAL A 219 2.95 1.97 -12.12
CA VAL A 219 2.08 2.95 -11.48
C VAL A 219 1.87 4.11 -12.44
N ASN A 220 0.72 4.11 -13.10
CA ASN A 220 0.36 5.12 -14.10
C ASN A 220 -0.07 6.42 -13.43
N LYS A 221 -0.73 6.33 -12.27
CA LYS A 221 -1.21 7.48 -11.52
C LYS A 221 -1.21 7.17 -10.03
N PHE A 222 -0.43 7.92 -9.29
CA PHE A 222 -0.59 8.12 -7.86
C PHE A 222 -0.99 9.57 -7.64
N SER A 223 -2.00 9.84 -6.81
CA SER A 223 -2.32 11.21 -6.40
C SER A 223 -2.56 11.25 -4.90
N TYR A 224 -2.14 12.32 -4.25
CA TYR A 224 -2.30 12.47 -2.82
C TYR A 224 -2.59 13.91 -2.42
N GLN A 225 -3.29 14.05 -1.31
CA GLN A 225 -3.53 15.32 -0.64
C GLN A 225 -3.40 15.11 0.86
N LEU A 226 -2.49 15.85 1.47
CA LEU A 226 -2.21 15.86 2.90
C LEU A 226 -2.57 17.23 3.47
N THR A 227 -3.41 17.21 4.51
CA THR A 227 -3.86 18.41 5.22
C THR A 227 -3.89 18.15 6.73
N GLY A 228 -4.00 19.22 7.53
CA GLY A 228 -4.18 19.12 8.97
C GLY A 228 -3.00 19.67 9.77
N ALA A 229 -2.82 19.13 10.98
CA ALA A 229 -1.84 19.65 11.93
C ALA A 229 -0.40 19.56 11.42
N ASP A 230 0.38 20.62 11.66
CA ASP A 230 1.79 20.73 11.25
C ASP A 230 2.04 20.60 9.72
N ILE A 231 0.98 20.77 8.91
CA ILE A 231 1.05 20.85 7.45
C ILE A 231 0.86 22.33 7.05
N PRO A 232 1.55 22.84 6.00
CA PRO A 232 1.31 24.18 5.48
C PRO A 232 -0.18 24.46 5.24
N ALA A 233 -0.62 25.70 5.43
CA ALA A 233 -2.04 26.07 5.32
C ALA A 233 -2.67 25.77 3.94
N LYS A 234 -1.86 25.74 2.87
CA LYS A 234 -2.29 25.33 1.52
C LYS A 234 -2.45 23.82 1.36
N GLY A 235 -2.05 23.03 2.35
CA GLY A 235 -1.88 21.59 2.24
C GLY A 235 -0.63 21.22 1.44
N LEU A 236 -0.38 19.91 1.38
CA LEU A 236 0.55 19.29 0.44
C LEU A 236 -0.27 18.45 -0.51
N GLN A 237 -0.13 18.67 -1.81
CA GLN A 237 -0.77 17.85 -2.83
C GLN A 237 0.24 17.48 -3.89
N GLY A 238 0.03 16.34 -4.52
CA GLY A 238 0.92 15.89 -5.56
C GLY A 238 0.41 14.70 -6.32
N ALA A 239 1.16 14.36 -7.33
CA ALA A 239 0.94 13.20 -8.17
C ALA A 239 2.26 12.49 -8.45
N GLY A 240 2.19 11.23 -8.87
CA GLY A 240 3.36 10.48 -9.24
C GLY A 240 3.10 9.32 -10.18
N SER A 241 4.18 8.83 -10.75
CA SER A 241 4.25 7.62 -11.54
C SER A 241 5.59 6.94 -11.31
N MET A 242 5.63 5.62 -11.49
CA MET A 242 6.86 4.84 -11.41
C MET A 242 6.68 3.48 -12.07
N GLN A 243 7.79 2.82 -12.39
CA GLN A 243 7.83 1.41 -12.75
C GLN A 243 8.63 0.67 -11.69
N ALA A 244 8.03 -0.31 -11.04
CA ALA A 244 8.69 -1.16 -10.06
C ALA A 244 8.88 -2.57 -10.61
N ASN A 245 10.09 -3.11 -10.48
CA ASN A 245 10.40 -4.50 -10.78
C ASN A 245 11.03 -5.14 -9.55
N TYR A 246 10.54 -6.32 -9.18
CA TYR A 246 11.08 -7.11 -8.08
C TYR A 246 11.54 -8.47 -8.57
N HIS A 247 12.78 -8.83 -8.23
CA HIS A 247 13.39 -10.12 -8.52
C HIS A 247 13.66 -10.86 -7.21
N ARG A 248 12.99 -12.00 -7.01
CA ARG A 248 13.06 -12.76 -5.77
C ARG A 248 14.44 -13.37 -5.53
N ASP A 249 15.05 -13.95 -6.55
CA ASP A 249 16.35 -14.65 -6.44
C ASP A 249 17.49 -13.73 -5.97
N THR A 250 17.45 -12.46 -6.37
CA THR A 250 18.42 -11.43 -5.97
C THR A 250 17.91 -10.53 -4.85
N GLN A 251 16.67 -10.74 -4.39
CA GLN A 251 15.95 -9.87 -3.44
C GLN A 251 16.00 -8.39 -3.83
N ARG A 252 16.00 -8.11 -5.14
CA ARG A 252 16.24 -6.77 -5.67
C ARG A 252 14.94 -6.13 -6.11
N LEU A 253 14.68 -4.93 -5.59
CA LEU A 253 13.61 -4.03 -6.01
C LEU A 253 14.23 -2.88 -6.81
N GLU A 254 13.72 -2.62 -8.00
CA GLU A 254 14.14 -1.52 -8.86
C GLU A 254 12.94 -0.62 -9.16
N LEU A 255 13.11 0.68 -8.94
CA LEU A 255 12.16 1.74 -9.23
C LEU A 255 12.73 2.60 -10.35
N ASN A 256 12.12 2.49 -11.53
CA ASN A 256 12.49 3.20 -12.73
C ASN A 256 11.46 4.28 -13.06
N GLN A 257 11.88 5.31 -13.78
CA GLN A 257 11.01 6.40 -14.24
C GLN A 257 10.18 6.99 -13.10
N LEU A 258 10.81 7.16 -11.93
CA LEU A 258 10.19 7.84 -10.82
C LEU A 258 9.90 9.26 -11.28
N ALA A 259 8.65 9.68 -11.15
CA ALA A 259 8.24 11.07 -11.29
C ALA A 259 7.28 11.37 -10.16
N LEU A 260 7.59 12.38 -9.36
CA LEU A 260 6.82 12.80 -8.21
C LEU A 260 6.67 14.32 -8.24
N THR A 261 5.49 14.79 -7.87
CA THR A 261 5.22 16.20 -7.64
C THR A 261 4.77 16.42 -6.21
N ALA A 262 5.05 17.60 -5.68
CA ALA A 262 4.60 18.06 -4.38
C ALA A 262 4.44 19.58 -4.45
N ASN A 263 3.21 20.06 -4.60
CA ASN A 263 2.90 21.46 -4.93
C ASN A 263 3.68 21.89 -6.18
N ASP A 264 4.53 22.92 -6.08
CA ASP A 264 5.34 23.44 -7.19
C ASP A 264 6.69 22.71 -7.35
N ASN A 265 6.89 21.60 -6.64
CA ASN A 265 8.11 20.80 -6.68
C ASN A 265 7.93 19.59 -7.57
N GLN A 266 8.99 19.25 -8.30
CA GLN A 266 9.03 18.06 -9.12
C GLN A 266 10.36 17.33 -8.91
N LEU A 267 10.26 16.03 -8.69
CA LEU A 267 11.37 15.12 -8.48
C LEU A 267 11.25 13.98 -9.48
N SER A 268 12.34 13.63 -10.14
CA SER A 268 12.40 12.49 -11.05
C SER A 268 13.66 11.66 -10.82
N GLY A 269 13.67 10.41 -11.25
CA GLY A 269 14.89 9.61 -11.25
C GLY A 269 14.66 8.11 -11.15
N THR A 270 15.59 7.44 -10.46
CA THR A 270 15.56 6.00 -10.22
C THR A 270 15.98 5.67 -8.80
N ALA A 271 15.52 4.52 -8.30
CA ALA A 271 16.02 3.93 -7.08
C ALA A 271 16.13 2.42 -7.23
N ALA A 272 17.03 1.80 -6.49
CA ALA A 272 17.12 0.35 -6.38
C ALA A 272 17.46 -0.02 -4.94
N ALA A 273 16.96 -1.18 -4.50
CA ALA A 273 17.22 -1.73 -3.18
C ALA A 273 17.48 -3.23 -3.30
N THR A 274 18.57 -3.71 -2.72
CA THR A 274 18.82 -5.14 -2.49
C THR A 274 18.48 -5.44 -1.04
N LEU A 275 17.42 -6.19 -0.80
CA LEU A 275 16.78 -6.37 0.51
C LEU A 275 17.41 -7.53 1.31
N THR A 276 18.71 -7.41 1.59
CA THR A 276 19.45 -8.31 2.51
C THR A 276 19.42 -7.76 3.95
N ASP A 277 20.03 -8.46 4.91
CA ASP A 277 20.05 -8.05 6.33
C ASP A 277 20.59 -6.63 6.57
N THR A 278 21.57 -6.22 5.76
CA THR A 278 22.14 -4.86 5.83
C THR A 278 21.49 -3.93 4.81
N GLY A 279 20.92 -4.43 3.71
CA GLY A 279 20.31 -3.58 2.69
C GLY A 279 21.32 -2.74 1.91
N ASP A 280 21.22 -2.77 0.59
CA ASP A 280 22.01 -1.93 -0.32
C ASP A 280 21.06 -1.05 -1.14
N TYR A 281 21.20 0.26 -1.04
CA TYR A 281 20.30 1.23 -1.66
C TYR A 281 21.04 2.10 -2.67
N GLN A 282 20.50 2.25 -3.87
CA GLN A 282 20.98 3.19 -4.86
C GLN A 282 19.85 4.17 -5.19
N VAL A 283 20.12 5.47 -5.13
CA VAL A 283 19.13 6.52 -5.37
C VAL A 283 19.74 7.58 -6.26
N ASN A 284 19.16 7.80 -7.44
CA ASN A 284 19.56 8.87 -8.35
C ASN A 284 18.36 9.75 -8.62
N LEU A 285 18.45 11.02 -8.25
CA LEU A 285 17.33 11.95 -8.29
C LEU A 285 17.73 13.27 -8.94
N ASP A 286 16.78 13.83 -9.70
CA ASP A 286 16.89 15.10 -10.37
C ASP A 286 15.64 15.93 -10.10
N ALA A 287 15.82 17.22 -9.85
CA ALA A 287 14.72 18.17 -9.68
C ALA A 287 15.03 19.50 -10.37
N ALA A 288 14.08 20.03 -11.14
CA ALA A 288 14.21 21.39 -11.67
C ALA A 288 14.07 22.42 -10.52
N LYS A 289 13.13 22.16 -9.60
CA LYS A 289 12.89 23.00 -8.43
C LYS A 289 12.57 22.13 -7.22
N LEU A 290 13.26 22.40 -6.12
CA LEU A 290 13.00 21.79 -4.82
C LEU A 290 13.00 22.88 -3.73
N ASP A 291 11.81 23.27 -3.32
CA ASP A 291 11.53 24.26 -2.29
C ASP A 291 11.11 23.53 -1.00
N LEU A 292 12.11 23.23 -0.17
CA LEU A 292 11.92 22.53 1.10
C LEU A 292 11.22 23.41 2.15
N ASP A 293 11.25 24.73 1.97
CA ASP A 293 10.58 25.67 2.87
C ASP A 293 9.08 25.66 2.64
N ALA A 294 8.66 25.68 1.36
CA ALA A 294 7.26 25.52 0.98
C ALA A 294 6.70 24.16 1.44
N LEU A 295 7.49 23.09 1.41
CA LEU A 295 7.07 21.75 1.84
C LEU A 295 6.98 21.62 3.36
N SER A 296 7.94 22.18 4.10
CA SER A 296 7.97 22.11 5.56
C SER A 296 7.09 23.15 6.24
N GLY A 297 6.67 24.19 5.51
CA GLY A 297 5.99 25.36 6.09
C GLY A 297 6.94 26.26 6.88
N TRP A 298 8.26 26.09 6.71
CA TRP A 298 9.25 26.93 7.38
C TRP A 298 9.13 28.38 6.92
N GLN A 299 9.23 29.31 7.86
CA GLN A 299 9.24 30.74 7.61
C GLN A 299 10.37 31.40 8.41
N PRO A 300 11.06 32.40 7.85
CA PRO A 300 12.09 33.13 8.58
C PRO A 300 11.47 33.88 9.78
N LYS A 301 12.10 33.78 10.95
CA LYS A 301 11.74 34.59 12.11
C LYS A 301 12.12 36.05 11.82
N THR A 302 11.15 36.90 11.51
CA THR A 302 11.36 38.35 11.36
C THR A 302 11.22 39.03 12.73
N PRO A 303 12.14 39.95 13.13
CA PRO A 303 12.15 40.52 14.48
C PRO A 303 10.99 41.46 14.83
N ASP A 304 10.13 41.83 13.87
CA ASP A 304 9.14 42.91 14.01
C ASP A 304 7.69 42.48 13.72
N GLN A 305 7.28 41.31 14.23
CA GLN A 305 5.85 40.98 14.33
C GLN A 305 5.42 40.91 15.79
N THR A 306 5.17 42.10 16.34
CA THR A 306 4.17 42.29 17.39
C THR A 306 2.82 41.78 16.88
N SER A 307 2.21 40.90 17.67
CA SER A 307 0.84 40.40 17.66
C SER A 307 -0.11 40.94 16.57
N GLN A 308 -0.38 40.13 15.53
CA GLN A 308 -1.71 39.84 14.95
C GLN A 308 -1.59 39.24 13.53
N ALA A 309 -1.36 37.92 13.46
CA ALA A 309 -1.84 37.07 12.38
C ALA A 309 -1.69 35.60 12.81
N ALA A 310 -2.50 35.18 13.79
CA ALA A 310 -2.73 33.76 14.01
C ALA A 310 -3.49 33.21 12.79
N ARG A 311 -2.77 32.68 11.79
CA ARG A 311 -3.36 31.82 10.74
C ARG A 311 -2.43 30.64 10.46
N THR A 312 -2.72 29.55 11.18
CA THR A 312 -3.38 28.31 10.69
C THR A 312 -2.38 27.27 10.19
N VAL A 313 -1.39 26.99 11.04
CA VAL A 313 -1.02 25.60 11.26
C VAL A 313 -1.82 25.20 12.49
N THR A 314 -2.83 24.35 12.35
CA THR A 314 -3.59 23.83 13.52
C THR A 314 -2.65 22.93 14.31
N SER A 315 -1.92 23.47 15.28
CA SER A 315 -1.04 22.66 16.12
C SER A 315 -1.85 21.58 16.83
N ALA A 316 -1.40 20.31 16.76
CA ALA A 316 -1.96 19.25 17.57
C ALA A 316 -1.84 19.60 19.08
N PRO A 317 -2.72 19.10 19.95
CA PRO A 317 -2.66 19.35 21.39
C PRO A 317 -1.31 18.88 21.93
N VAL A 318 -0.69 19.76 22.70
CA VAL A 318 0.61 19.52 23.32
C VAL A 318 0.43 18.49 24.43
N ILE A 319 0.66 17.23 24.12
CA ILE A 319 1.04 16.24 25.14
C ILE A 319 2.49 16.55 25.48
N ALA A 320 2.80 16.78 26.76
CA ALA A 320 4.17 16.90 27.22
C ALA A 320 4.92 15.58 26.92
N ARG A 321 5.53 15.51 25.74
CA ARG A 321 6.57 14.55 25.43
C ARG A 321 7.87 15.22 25.83
N ASP A 322 8.68 14.53 26.63
CA ASP A 322 10.02 14.97 26.96
C ASP A 322 10.78 15.26 25.66
N VAL A 323 11.03 16.54 25.40
CA VAL A 323 11.77 17.05 24.23
C VAL A 323 13.24 16.59 24.27
N ASN A 324 13.68 15.97 25.37
CA ASN A 324 15.00 15.36 25.53
C ASN A 324 15.13 13.94 24.96
N ASP A 325 14.02 13.28 24.58
CA ASP A 325 14.03 11.93 24.00
C ASP A 325 13.81 11.95 22.47
N GLN A 326 14.28 13.00 21.78
CA GLN A 326 14.58 12.89 20.36
C GLN A 326 16.00 12.37 20.21
N PRO A 327 16.23 11.06 20.05
CA PRO A 327 17.54 10.62 19.63
C PRO A 327 17.70 11.15 18.20
N ASN A 328 18.57 12.16 18.02
CA ASN A 328 19.21 12.48 16.75
C ASN A 328 20.09 11.27 16.37
N ASN A 329 19.45 10.12 16.13
CA ASN A 329 20.08 8.82 16.00
C ASN A 329 20.48 8.65 14.55
N PHE A 330 21.59 9.29 14.20
CA PHE A 330 22.37 8.92 13.03
C PHE A 330 22.88 7.47 13.12
N SER A 331 22.63 6.75 14.22
CA SER A 331 22.79 5.29 14.34
C SER A 331 22.03 4.52 13.27
N VAL A 332 20.95 5.09 12.69
CA VAL A 332 20.25 4.48 11.56
C VAL A 332 21.17 4.31 10.35
N LEU A 333 22.17 5.19 10.18
CA LEU A 333 23.15 5.07 9.09
C LEU A 333 24.02 3.81 9.23
N ASN A 334 24.10 3.22 10.43
CA ASN A 334 24.84 1.98 10.65
C ASN A 334 24.09 0.74 10.15
N SER A 335 22.79 0.84 9.89
CA SER A 335 21.97 -0.32 9.53
C SER A 335 21.90 -0.57 8.03
N PHE A 336 22.56 0.24 7.19
CA PHE A 336 22.52 0.07 5.75
C PHE A 336 23.71 0.61 4.96
N ASN A 337 23.81 0.15 3.71
CA ASN A 337 24.66 0.73 2.68
C ASN A 337 23.81 1.57 1.72
N ALA A 338 24.30 2.74 1.30
CA ALA A 338 23.62 3.53 0.29
C ALA A 338 24.56 4.30 -0.61
N ASN A 339 24.14 4.52 -1.86
CA ASN A 339 24.69 5.51 -2.77
C ASN A 339 23.57 6.46 -3.20
N VAL A 340 23.79 7.76 -3.01
CA VAL A 340 22.81 8.80 -3.27
C VAL A 340 23.42 9.85 -4.19
N ALA A 341 22.78 10.04 -5.34
CA ALA A 341 23.00 11.17 -6.24
C ALA A 341 21.74 12.04 -6.28
N LEU A 342 21.91 13.34 -6.04
CA LEU A 342 20.83 14.32 -6.12
C LEU A 342 21.33 15.56 -6.87
N ASN A 343 20.67 15.89 -7.98
CA ASN A 343 20.88 17.14 -8.70
C ASN A 343 19.61 18.00 -8.60
N VAL A 344 19.77 19.27 -8.25
CA VAL A 344 18.65 20.21 -8.18
C VAL A 344 19.06 21.51 -8.88
N ALA A 345 18.31 21.94 -9.88
CA ALA A 345 18.62 23.19 -10.58
C ALA A 345 18.34 24.41 -9.69
N ASP A 346 17.20 24.46 -9.01
CA ASP A 346 16.86 25.50 -8.02
C ASP A 346 16.42 24.87 -6.68
N LEU A 347 17.30 24.92 -5.67
CA LEU A 347 17.04 24.45 -4.31
C LEU A 347 16.73 25.64 -3.39
N THR A 348 15.67 25.56 -2.60
CA THR A 348 15.39 26.49 -1.49
C THR A 348 15.33 25.71 -0.17
N TYR A 349 16.17 26.09 0.79
CA TYR A 349 16.21 25.50 2.13
C TYR A 349 16.58 26.54 3.19
N ARG A 350 15.70 26.74 4.17
CA ARG A 350 15.81 27.70 5.27
C ARG A 350 16.14 29.12 4.79
N GLY A 351 15.49 29.56 3.72
CA GLY A 351 15.67 30.85 3.07
C GLY A 351 16.91 30.94 2.16
N LEU A 352 17.77 29.91 2.15
CA LEU A 352 18.91 29.84 1.26
C LEU A 352 18.46 29.37 -0.12
N LYS A 353 18.76 30.16 -1.14
CA LYS A 353 18.58 29.78 -2.55
C LYS A 353 19.91 29.29 -3.10
N VAL A 354 19.93 28.05 -3.55
CA VAL A 354 21.10 27.41 -4.16
C VAL A 354 20.74 26.99 -5.57
N GLN A 355 21.48 27.50 -6.54
CA GLN A 355 21.38 27.10 -7.94
C GLN A 355 22.37 25.98 -8.25
N ASP A 356 22.05 25.11 -9.20
CA ASP A 356 22.89 24.00 -9.64
C ASP A 356 23.41 23.15 -8.47
N PHE A 357 22.56 22.87 -7.48
CA PHE A 357 22.90 22.06 -6.32
C PHE A 357 23.18 20.61 -6.74
N LYS A 358 24.31 20.05 -6.28
CA LYS A 358 24.70 18.67 -6.53
C LYS A 358 25.18 18.00 -5.26
N LEU A 359 24.66 16.80 -5.00
CA LEU A 359 25.07 15.92 -3.91
C LEU A 359 25.41 14.55 -4.49
N LEU A 360 26.62 14.07 -4.20
CA LEU A 360 27.01 12.67 -4.36
C LEU A 360 27.54 12.19 -3.01
N ALA A 361 26.82 11.26 -2.39
CA ALA A 361 27.19 10.70 -1.11
C ALA A 361 27.03 9.18 -1.10
N ASP A 362 27.89 8.51 -0.35
CA ASP A 362 27.75 7.11 -0.03
C ASP A 362 27.82 6.88 1.48
N ASN A 363 27.10 5.87 1.93
CA ASN A 363 27.11 5.40 3.31
C ASN A 363 27.48 3.92 3.30
N GLN A 364 28.48 3.57 4.08
CA GLN A 364 28.87 2.18 4.34
C GLN A 364 28.76 1.92 5.84
N GLN A 365 27.55 1.56 6.29
CA GLN A 365 27.26 1.25 7.70
C GLN A 365 27.80 2.32 8.68
N GLY A 366 27.49 3.60 8.40
CA GLY A 366 27.85 4.74 9.24
C GLY A 366 29.18 5.42 8.87
N LYS A 367 29.92 4.86 7.91
CA LYS A 367 31.03 5.57 7.24
C LYS A 367 30.44 6.34 6.06
N VAL A 368 30.19 7.62 6.28
CA VAL A 368 29.60 8.49 5.26
C VAL A 368 30.71 9.19 4.50
N ASN A 369 30.67 9.09 3.18
CA ASN A 369 31.58 9.77 2.28
C ASN A 369 30.78 10.70 1.38
N ILE A 370 31.04 12.01 1.47
CA ILE A 370 30.40 13.02 0.62
C ILE A 370 31.40 13.41 -0.44
N GLN A 371 31.27 12.80 -1.61
CA GLN A 371 32.17 13.00 -2.75
C GLN A 371 31.95 14.37 -3.38
N THR A 372 30.68 14.78 -3.47
CA THR A 372 30.28 16.07 -4.02
C THR A 372 29.22 16.69 -3.13
N LEU A 373 29.42 17.94 -2.74
CA LEU A 373 28.40 18.81 -2.19
C LEU A 373 28.69 20.21 -2.71
N SER A 374 27.99 20.64 -3.75
CA SER A 374 28.28 21.89 -4.45
C SER A 374 27.02 22.60 -4.93
N GLY A 375 27.18 23.88 -5.26
CA GLY A 375 26.12 24.71 -5.81
C GLY A 375 26.57 26.17 -5.90
N LYS A 376 25.69 27.02 -6.41
CA LYS A 376 25.87 28.47 -6.52
C LYS A 376 24.95 29.18 -5.55
N MET A 377 25.49 30.09 -4.77
CA MET A 377 24.73 30.87 -3.79
C MET A 377 25.14 32.34 -3.89
N ALA A 378 24.14 33.24 -3.98
CA ALA A 378 24.36 34.66 -4.20
C ALA A 378 25.25 34.94 -5.42
N SER A 379 26.47 35.45 -5.23
CA SER A 379 27.41 35.78 -6.30
C SER A 379 28.59 34.81 -6.42
N GLY A 380 28.58 33.67 -5.74
CA GLY A 380 29.70 32.73 -5.72
C GLY A 380 29.29 31.27 -5.76
N ASP A 381 30.28 30.41 -5.99
CA ASP A 381 30.16 28.96 -5.98
C ASP A 381 30.67 28.41 -4.64
N PHE A 382 30.08 27.32 -4.16
CA PHE A 382 30.63 26.53 -3.07
C PHE A 382 30.85 25.07 -3.49
N SER A 383 31.88 24.45 -2.91
CA SER A 383 32.16 23.03 -3.03
C SER A 383 32.76 22.53 -1.72
N LEU A 384 32.08 21.59 -1.08
CA LEU A 384 32.36 21.10 0.28
C LEU A 384 32.43 19.56 0.30
N PRO A 385 33.38 18.91 -0.42
CA PRO A 385 33.56 17.48 -0.32
C PRO A 385 34.04 17.10 1.10
N ALA A 386 33.54 15.98 1.62
CA ALA A 386 33.89 15.48 2.94
C ALA A 386 34.20 13.97 2.86
N PRO A 387 35.48 13.61 2.67
CA PRO A 387 35.87 12.21 2.57
C PRO A 387 35.77 11.50 3.93
N TRP A 388 35.09 10.35 3.93
CA TRP A 388 35.07 9.36 5.03
C TRP A 388 34.90 9.94 6.45
N MET A 389 33.76 10.58 6.70
CA MET A 389 33.38 11.00 8.04
C MET A 389 32.72 9.87 8.81
N SER A 390 33.21 9.61 10.03
CA SER A 390 32.49 8.80 11.00
C SER A 390 31.44 9.64 11.70
N LEU A 391 30.40 9.01 12.26
CA LEU A 391 29.37 9.69 13.05
C LEU A 391 29.94 10.59 14.17
N ALA A 392 31.08 10.20 14.74
CA ALA A 392 31.78 10.95 15.77
C ALA A 392 32.43 12.25 15.24
N SER A 393 32.90 12.26 13.99
CA SER A 393 33.47 13.47 13.36
C SER A 393 32.40 14.41 12.81
N TRP A 394 31.26 13.89 12.31
CA TRP A 394 30.15 14.71 11.81
C TRP A 394 29.51 15.59 12.89
N ARG A 395 29.43 15.11 14.15
CA ARG A 395 28.99 15.91 15.31
C ARG A 395 29.84 17.17 15.54
N LYS A 396 31.13 17.15 15.17
CA LYS A 396 32.04 18.27 15.39
C LYS A 396 32.06 19.27 14.23
N SER A 397 31.72 18.84 13.01
CA SER A 397 31.76 19.71 11.82
C SER A 397 30.42 20.38 11.51
N ALA A 398 29.28 19.73 11.81
CA ALA A 398 27.95 20.25 11.47
C ALA A 398 27.42 21.35 12.43
N PHE A 399 28.07 21.55 13.58
CA PHE A 399 27.64 22.50 14.62
C PHE A 399 28.82 23.31 15.22
N SER A 400 29.80 23.69 14.40
CA SER A 400 30.60 24.87 14.76
C SER A 400 29.79 26.10 14.32
N PRO A 401 29.26 26.93 15.24
CA PRO A 401 28.96 28.30 14.87
C PRO A 401 30.29 28.94 14.44
N PHE A 402 30.20 29.88 13.49
CA PHE A 402 31.34 30.69 13.04
C PHE A 402 32.31 31.08 14.15
#